data_AF-Q4QBK7-F1
#
_entry.id   AF-Q4QBK7-F1
#
_cell.length_a   1.000
_cell.length_b   1.000
_cell.length_c   1.000
_cell.angle_alpha   90.00
_cell.angle_beta   90.00
_cell.angle_gamma   90.00
#
_symmetry.space_group_name_H-M   'P 1'
#
loop_
_entity.id
_entity.type
_entity.pdbx_description
1 polymer ?
#
loop_
_entity_poly.entity_id
_entity_poly.type
_entity_poly.pdbx_seq_one_letter_code
_entity_poly.pdbx_strand_id
1 'polypeptide(L)'
;MEIPKDASRLLLHPLDAQRQQTVAFALGQKEWAQEVCDRQGRLEMLGHQQARRAAWAQASAAAVSDTLAVWESVGLAVRDRLTSLQPEGYQTFAFPDGTALYEGHWKNCHPHGKGCLRRSQPMNDLYEGQWFAGQRCGTGTYHSAEYHLLYQGSWLDDKLHGKGELVEPEGVYTGEFVENALHGYGEYVYNDGHVYKGDWVSGLYEGNGTYFYPSGAKYEGGWLRGREHGRGTRWFSNGDVYIGEWMHGMPHGHGSFNSTCSTAARVTGQWRYGSLHGAATCVFADGSHYVGEWQRGRFHGRGTYEVPCANGELQRYTGVYANGKRHGYGEYTSSTVSYTGEWVHDKKDGEGSLQVRGGGTYYGRWKADVPEGEGVYVSTYRKGYHDEIRCEARDGTFTLCADQGIQQRVDMRLLGR
;
A
#
# COMPACT_ATOMS: atom_id res chain seq x y z
N MET A 1 -26.02 -15.45 16.93
CA MET A 1 -25.13 -15.28 15.77
C MET A 1 -24.49 -13.90 15.93
N GLU A 2 -23.23 -13.84 16.37
CA GLU A 2 -22.51 -12.58 16.54
C GLU A 2 -21.46 -12.48 15.44
N ILE A 3 -21.41 -11.34 14.76
CA ILE A 3 -20.33 -11.03 13.83
C ILE A 3 -19.06 -10.81 14.67
N PRO A 4 -17.91 -11.42 14.32
CA PRO A 4 -16.68 -11.25 15.07
C PRO A 4 -16.39 -9.76 15.31
N LYS A 5 -16.17 -9.38 16.58
CA LYS A 5 -16.11 -7.97 17.01
C LYS A 5 -15.05 -7.15 16.24
N ASP A 6 -13.99 -7.79 15.77
CA ASP A 6 -12.89 -7.16 15.02
C ASP A 6 -13.02 -7.26 13.49
N ALA A 7 -14.01 -8.00 12.97
CA ALA A 7 -14.29 -8.08 11.52
C ALA A 7 -14.59 -6.71 10.90
N SER A 8 -15.26 -5.84 11.67
CA SER A 8 -15.61 -4.50 11.22
C SER A 8 -14.40 -3.56 11.16
N ARG A 9 -13.41 -3.70 12.06
CA ARG A 9 -12.29 -2.75 12.18
C ARG A 9 -11.31 -2.80 10.99
N LEU A 10 -11.06 -3.98 10.46
CA LEU A 10 -10.11 -4.20 9.34
C LEU A 10 -10.59 -3.60 8.01
N LEU A 11 -11.90 -3.42 7.87
CA LEU A 11 -12.54 -3.03 6.60
C LEU A 11 -13.06 -1.58 6.62
N LEU A 12 -13.13 -0.97 7.81
CA LEU A 12 -13.79 0.31 8.10
C LEU A 12 -13.02 1.56 7.68
N HIS A 13 -11.69 1.46 7.61
CA HIS A 13 -10.79 2.55 7.27
C HIS A 13 -9.89 2.12 6.12
N PRO A 14 -9.32 3.06 5.34
CA PRO A 14 -8.38 2.75 4.26
C PRO A 14 -7.08 2.13 4.80
N LEU A 15 -7.07 0.85 5.19
CA LEU A 15 -5.89 0.13 5.70
C LEU A 15 -5.05 0.92 6.74
N ASP A 16 -5.69 1.81 7.50
CA ASP A 16 -5.06 3.05 8.00
C ASP A 16 -4.27 2.90 9.32
N ALA A 17 -3.63 1.74 9.55
CA ALA A 17 -2.81 1.51 10.73
C ALA A 17 -1.35 1.15 10.40
N GLN A 18 -0.78 1.81 9.38
CA GLN A 18 0.64 2.20 9.41
C GLN A 18 1.00 3.07 10.65
N ARG A 19 0.04 3.38 11.54
CA ARG A 19 0.24 4.08 12.81
C ARG A 19 0.44 3.20 14.05
N GLN A 20 0.26 1.87 13.99
CA GLN A 20 0.44 0.98 15.16
C GLN A 20 1.66 0.04 15.09
N GLN A 21 2.33 -0.10 13.94
CA GLN A 21 3.56 -0.89 13.85
C GLN A 21 4.84 -0.14 14.27
N THR A 22 4.73 1.11 14.73
CA THR A 22 5.77 1.77 15.53
C THR A 22 5.82 1.22 16.97
N VAL A 23 4.97 0.27 17.35
CA VAL A 23 4.88 -0.27 18.73
C VAL A 23 5.11 -1.79 18.85
N ALA A 24 5.24 -2.55 17.76
CA ALA A 24 5.54 -4.00 17.83
C ALA A 24 6.97 -4.34 17.38
N PHE A 25 7.93 -3.61 17.94
CA PHE A 25 9.33 -4.00 18.02
C PHE A 25 9.45 -5.10 19.08
N ALA A 26 9.38 -6.39 18.70
CA ALA A 26 10.10 -7.50 19.35
C ALA A 26 9.70 -8.90 18.82
N LEU A 27 10.73 -9.61 18.34
CA LEU A 27 10.97 -11.06 18.40
C LEU A 27 10.39 -11.98 17.32
N GLY A 28 11.29 -12.40 16.43
CA GLY A 28 11.26 -13.65 15.70
C GLY A 28 12.68 -14.06 15.31
N GLN A 29 13.43 -14.67 16.23
CA GLN A 29 14.82 -15.11 16.05
C GLN A 29 14.93 -16.21 14.98
N LYS A 30 15.04 -15.81 13.70
CA LYS A 30 15.77 -16.58 12.66
C LYS A 30 16.08 -15.84 11.35
N GLU A 31 15.73 -14.55 11.23
CA GLU A 31 16.13 -13.72 10.07
C GLU A 31 17.17 -12.64 10.41
N TRP A 32 17.51 -12.47 11.70
CA TRP A 32 18.55 -11.54 12.16
C TRP A 32 19.93 -11.82 11.53
N ALA A 33 20.28 -13.08 11.27
CA ALA A 33 21.60 -13.40 10.71
C ALA A 33 21.71 -13.01 9.22
N GLN A 34 20.63 -13.18 8.45
CA GLN A 34 20.59 -12.78 7.04
C GLN A 34 20.45 -11.26 6.91
N GLU A 35 19.61 -10.64 7.73
CA GLU A 35 19.43 -9.19 7.79
C GLU A 35 20.68 -8.46 8.31
N VAL A 36 21.41 -9.04 9.27
CA VAL A 36 22.72 -8.53 9.70
C VAL A 36 23.76 -8.68 8.60
N CYS A 37 23.74 -9.78 7.84
CA CYS A 37 24.65 -9.96 6.70
C CYS A 37 24.35 -8.97 5.57
N ASP A 38 23.08 -8.74 5.24
CA ASP A 38 22.65 -7.76 4.22
C ASP A 38 22.85 -6.31 4.71
N ARG A 39 22.72 -6.06 6.01
CA ARG A 39 23.05 -4.77 6.63
C ARG A 39 24.56 -4.56 6.67
N GLN A 40 25.35 -5.59 6.94
CA GLN A 40 26.82 -5.54 6.85
C GLN A 40 27.25 -5.30 5.41
N GLY A 41 26.69 -6.00 4.42
CA GLY A 41 26.97 -5.75 3.00
C GLY A 41 26.61 -4.32 2.58
N ARG A 42 25.49 -3.77 3.06
CA ARG A 42 25.11 -2.36 2.82
C ARG A 42 26.02 -1.37 3.53
N LEU A 43 26.43 -1.64 4.78
CA LEU A 43 27.38 -0.82 5.52
C LEU A 43 28.79 -0.89 4.95
N GLU A 44 29.20 -2.04 4.44
CA GLU A 44 30.46 -2.25 3.72
C GLU A 44 30.44 -1.50 2.40
N MET A 45 29.33 -1.56 1.65
CA MET A 45 29.15 -0.79 0.41
C MET A 45 29.15 0.72 0.68
N LEU A 46 28.40 1.20 1.68
CA LEU A 46 28.45 2.60 2.13
C LEU A 46 29.85 3.00 2.63
N GLY A 47 30.53 2.10 3.34
CA GLY A 47 31.91 2.28 3.78
C GLY A 47 32.89 2.37 2.59
N HIS A 48 32.70 1.54 1.55
CA HIS A 48 33.49 1.61 0.32
C HIS A 48 33.18 2.89 -0.46
N GLN A 49 31.94 3.36 -0.49
CA GLN A 49 31.56 4.63 -1.09
C GLN A 49 32.12 5.83 -0.31
N GLN A 50 32.08 5.80 1.03
CA GLN A 50 32.69 6.83 1.88
C GLN A 50 34.22 6.81 1.77
N ALA A 51 34.84 5.63 1.70
CA ALA A 51 36.28 5.50 1.46
C ALA A 51 36.66 6.01 0.08
N ARG A 52 35.85 5.76 -0.96
CA ARG A 52 36.02 6.37 -2.28
C ARG A 52 35.86 7.89 -2.24
N ARG A 53 34.86 8.42 -1.54
CA ARG A 53 34.67 9.87 -1.33
C ARG A 53 35.86 10.49 -0.59
N ALA A 54 36.38 9.83 0.45
CA ALA A 54 37.52 10.29 1.22
C ALA A 54 38.83 10.19 0.44
N ALA A 55 39.07 9.08 -0.26
CA ALA A 55 40.22 8.90 -1.14
C ALA A 55 40.19 9.91 -2.30
N TRP A 56 39.00 10.20 -2.85
CA TRP A 56 38.84 11.23 -3.87
C TRP A 56 39.00 12.64 -3.31
N ALA A 57 38.48 12.93 -2.11
CA ALA A 57 38.70 14.20 -1.44
C ALA A 57 40.19 14.43 -1.13
N GLN A 58 40.92 13.38 -0.72
CA GLN A 58 42.37 13.42 -0.51
C GLN A 58 43.12 13.56 -1.84
N ALA A 59 42.73 12.82 -2.89
CA ALA A 59 43.31 12.97 -4.21
C ALA A 59 43.04 14.36 -4.81
N SER A 60 41.85 14.93 -4.55
CA SER A 60 41.49 16.29 -4.93
C SER A 60 42.29 17.33 -4.14
N ALA A 61 42.48 17.14 -2.83
CA ALA A 61 43.28 18.04 -2.01
C ALA A 61 44.77 17.98 -2.36
N ALA A 62 45.29 16.78 -2.64
CA ALA A 62 46.65 16.56 -3.13
C ALA A 62 46.83 17.17 -4.53
N ALA A 63 45.86 16.98 -5.43
CA ALA A 63 45.87 17.61 -6.75
C ALA A 63 45.83 19.14 -6.64
N VAL A 64 45.10 19.72 -5.69
CA VAL A 64 45.07 21.17 -5.42
C VAL A 64 46.41 21.66 -4.82
N SER A 65 47.05 20.88 -3.96
CA SER A 65 48.36 21.21 -3.38
C SER A 65 49.49 21.12 -4.41
N ASP A 66 49.51 20.06 -5.24
CA ASP A 66 50.49 19.86 -6.30
C ASP A 66 50.27 20.85 -7.45
N THR A 67 49.01 21.21 -7.75
CA THR A 67 48.74 22.32 -8.68
C THR A 67 49.17 23.66 -8.08
N LEU A 68 48.92 23.98 -6.80
CA LEU A 68 49.43 25.25 -6.23
C LEU A 68 50.97 25.36 -6.31
N ALA A 69 51.70 24.27 -6.05
CA ALA A 69 53.16 24.24 -6.13
C ALA A 69 53.70 24.35 -7.58
N VAL A 70 53.00 23.75 -8.55
CA VAL A 70 53.33 23.88 -9.99
C VAL A 70 52.94 25.27 -10.52
N TRP A 71 51.84 25.85 -10.03
CA TRP A 71 51.30 27.13 -10.49
C TRP A 71 52.16 28.34 -10.09
N GLU A 72 52.87 28.30 -8.95
CA GLU A 72 53.87 29.35 -8.64
C GLU A 72 55.08 29.30 -9.59
N SER A 73 55.44 28.12 -10.10
CA SER A 73 56.54 27.96 -11.07
C SER A 73 56.14 28.26 -12.53
N VAL A 74 54.86 28.07 -12.88
CA VAL A 74 54.32 28.30 -14.24
C VAL A 74 53.75 29.73 -14.39
N GLY A 75 53.32 30.36 -13.29
CA GLY A 75 52.72 31.70 -13.26
C GLY A 75 53.67 32.84 -13.69
N LEU A 76 54.99 32.61 -13.65
CA LEU A 76 56.00 33.55 -14.13
C LEU A 76 56.32 33.43 -15.63
N ALA A 77 55.99 32.31 -16.29
CA ALA A 77 56.24 32.09 -17.72
C ALA A 77 55.01 32.35 -18.61
N VAL A 78 53.80 32.21 -18.07
CA VAL A 78 52.54 32.35 -18.83
C VAL A 78 52.07 33.80 -18.96
N ARG A 79 52.60 34.71 -18.13
CA ARG A 79 52.24 36.13 -18.17
C ARG A 79 52.74 36.88 -19.42
N ASP A 80 53.68 36.29 -20.17
CA ASP A 80 54.30 36.88 -21.36
C ASP A 80 53.82 36.26 -22.69
N ARG A 81 52.82 35.35 -22.65
CA ARG A 81 52.23 34.74 -23.85
C ARG A 81 50.71 34.84 -23.89
N LEU A 82 50.20 36.01 -23.50
CA LEU A 82 48.80 36.37 -23.65
C LEU A 82 48.45 36.51 -25.14
N THR A 83 47.47 35.71 -25.55
CA THR A 83 46.60 35.86 -26.74
C THR A 83 47.16 35.50 -28.12
N SER A 84 46.74 34.34 -28.64
CA SER A 84 46.05 34.35 -29.94
C SER A 84 44.64 33.83 -29.72
N LEU A 85 43.67 34.67 -30.03
CA LEU A 85 42.23 34.63 -29.72
C LEU A 85 41.43 33.42 -30.26
N GLN A 86 42.06 32.28 -30.53
CA GLN A 86 41.40 31.08 -31.04
C GLN A 86 42.05 29.80 -30.51
N PRO A 87 41.68 29.29 -29.32
CA PRO A 87 42.22 28.03 -28.83
C PRO A 87 41.82 26.87 -29.77
N GLU A 88 42.80 26.04 -30.12
CA GLU A 88 42.69 24.92 -31.06
C GLU A 88 43.60 23.77 -30.61
N GLY A 89 43.14 22.52 -30.70
CA GLY A 89 43.90 21.36 -30.20
C GLY A 89 43.86 21.24 -28.67
N TYR A 90 44.76 20.44 -28.08
CA TYR A 90 44.78 20.22 -26.63
C TYR A 90 45.47 21.36 -25.89
N GLN A 91 44.74 22.10 -25.04
CA GLN A 91 45.26 23.25 -24.30
C GLN A 91 44.52 23.45 -22.97
N THR A 92 45.21 24.08 -22.02
CA THR A 92 44.62 24.62 -20.79
C THR A 92 44.25 26.09 -20.99
N PHE A 93 43.01 26.46 -20.66
CA PHE A 93 42.49 27.82 -20.75
C PHE A 93 41.86 28.22 -19.41
N ALA A 94 42.43 29.24 -18.78
CA ALA A 94 41.84 29.90 -17.61
C ALA A 94 40.97 31.06 -18.09
N PHE A 95 39.71 31.10 -17.66
CA PHE A 95 38.81 32.18 -18.04
C PHE A 95 39.26 33.50 -17.37
N PRO A 96 39.26 34.65 -18.09
CA PRO A 96 39.81 35.90 -17.57
C PRO A 96 39.16 36.43 -16.29
N ASP A 97 37.90 36.05 -16.05
CA ASP A 97 37.14 36.38 -14.85
C ASP A 97 37.51 35.49 -13.63
N GLY A 98 38.42 34.53 -13.81
CA GLY A 98 38.83 33.57 -12.78
C GLY A 98 37.73 32.57 -12.41
N THR A 99 36.63 32.50 -13.17
CA THR A 99 35.46 31.68 -12.83
C THR A 99 35.64 30.21 -13.15
N ALA A 100 36.50 29.87 -14.09
CA ALA A 100 36.72 28.50 -14.51
C ALA A 100 38.10 28.27 -15.13
N LEU A 101 38.48 27.00 -15.17
CA LEU A 101 39.63 26.46 -15.86
C LEU A 101 39.14 25.28 -16.71
N TYR A 102 39.42 25.32 -18.02
CA TYR A 102 39.21 24.17 -18.88
C TYR A 102 40.55 23.62 -19.35
N GLU A 103 40.72 22.31 -19.26
CA GLU A 103 41.85 21.58 -19.82
C GLU A 103 41.33 20.51 -20.76
N GLY A 104 41.65 20.59 -22.05
CA GLY A 104 41.20 19.59 -23.00
C GLY A 104 41.36 20.00 -24.44
N HIS A 105 40.70 19.29 -25.34
CA HIS A 105 40.69 19.64 -26.75
C HIS A 105 39.78 20.84 -27.04
N TRP A 106 40.21 21.66 -27.98
CA TRP A 106 39.52 22.83 -28.50
C TRP A 106 39.36 22.70 -30.01
N LYS A 107 38.22 23.15 -30.53
CA LYS A 107 37.97 23.27 -31.96
C LYS A 107 37.13 24.52 -32.22
N ASN A 108 37.57 25.39 -33.12
CA ASN A 108 36.90 26.66 -33.44
C ASN A 108 36.62 27.50 -32.17
N CYS A 109 37.58 27.56 -31.24
CA CYS A 109 37.43 28.27 -29.96
C CYS A 109 36.40 27.69 -28.98
N HIS A 110 35.89 26.48 -29.23
CA HIS A 110 34.95 25.81 -28.34
C HIS A 110 35.58 24.55 -27.73
N PRO A 111 35.28 24.23 -26.47
CA PRO A 111 35.54 22.90 -25.91
C PRO A 111 35.03 21.80 -26.85
N HIS A 112 35.89 20.83 -27.14
CA HIS A 112 35.61 19.74 -28.08
C HIS A 112 36.33 18.47 -27.64
N GLY A 113 35.91 17.29 -28.11
CA GLY A 113 36.62 16.04 -27.81
C GLY A 113 36.59 15.71 -26.32
N LYS A 114 37.71 15.30 -25.73
CA LYS A 114 37.81 15.03 -24.28
C LYS A 114 38.38 16.26 -23.55
N GLY A 115 37.84 16.55 -22.37
CA GLY A 115 38.32 17.65 -21.55
C GLY A 115 37.71 17.69 -20.15
N CYS A 116 38.35 18.45 -19.29
CA CYS A 116 38.02 18.69 -17.89
C CYS A 116 37.70 20.18 -17.68
N LEU A 117 36.53 20.49 -17.15
CA LEU A 117 36.15 21.84 -16.72
C LEU A 117 36.09 21.88 -15.19
N ARG A 118 36.80 22.81 -14.58
CA ARG A 118 36.77 23.11 -13.15
C ARG A 118 36.25 24.53 -12.96
N ARG A 119 35.12 24.70 -12.28
CA ARG A 119 34.65 26.02 -11.85
C ARG A 119 35.31 26.41 -10.55
N SER A 120 35.63 27.69 -10.40
CA SER A 120 36.12 28.29 -9.17
C SER A 120 34.99 28.46 -8.14
N GLN A 121 35.37 28.86 -6.91
CA GLN A 121 34.42 29.21 -5.86
C GLN A 121 33.46 30.34 -6.32
N PRO A 122 32.17 30.30 -5.95
CA PRO A 122 31.56 29.41 -4.95
C PRO A 122 31.04 28.07 -5.49
N MET A 123 30.88 27.90 -6.81
CA MET A 123 30.28 26.68 -7.39
C MET A 123 31.15 25.44 -7.19
N ASN A 124 32.46 25.56 -7.44
CA ASN A 124 33.43 24.47 -7.30
C ASN A 124 33.02 23.16 -8.01
N ASP A 125 32.29 23.29 -9.13
CA ASP A 125 31.86 22.20 -9.98
C ASP A 125 33.02 21.63 -10.78
N LEU A 126 33.00 20.32 -11.00
CA LEU A 126 33.95 19.60 -11.84
C LEU A 126 33.19 18.78 -12.88
N TYR A 127 33.53 18.93 -14.16
CA TYR A 127 33.13 18.02 -15.22
C TYR A 127 34.36 17.43 -15.89
N GLU A 128 34.36 16.12 -16.13
CA GLU A 128 35.36 15.44 -16.94
C GLU A 128 34.65 14.54 -17.95
N GLY A 129 34.82 14.79 -19.24
CA GLY A 129 34.09 14.01 -20.23
C GLY A 129 34.25 14.51 -21.66
N GLN A 130 33.30 14.11 -22.49
CA GLN A 130 33.26 14.50 -23.89
C GLN A 130 32.55 15.84 -24.08
N TRP A 131 32.99 16.58 -25.10
CA TRP A 131 32.54 17.92 -25.46
C TRP A 131 32.32 18.02 -26.96
N PHE A 132 31.31 18.77 -27.37
CA PHE A 132 31.04 19.11 -28.76
C PHE A 132 30.56 20.55 -28.84
N ALA A 133 31.32 21.39 -29.57
CA ALA A 133 31.00 22.79 -29.79
C ALA A 133 30.70 23.57 -28.49
N GLY A 134 31.44 23.26 -27.42
CA GLY A 134 31.36 23.95 -26.14
C GLY A 134 30.32 23.38 -25.19
N GLN A 135 29.58 22.35 -25.61
CA GLN A 135 28.57 21.69 -24.79
C GLN A 135 29.05 20.30 -24.37
N ARG A 136 28.67 19.87 -23.18
CA ARG A 136 28.89 18.50 -22.70
C ARG A 136 28.05 17.55 -23.54
N CYS A 137 28.67 16.49 -24.02
CA CYS A 137 28.03 15.46 -24.84
C CYS A 137 28.65 14.09 -24.56
N GLY A 138 28.10 13.01 -25.12
CA GLY A 138 28.74 11.69 -25.04
C GLY A 138 28.77 11.18 -23.61
N THR A 139 29.90 10.68 -23.12
CA THR A 139 30.04 10.22 -21.72
C THR A 139 30.90 11.16 -20.88
N GLY A 140 30.54 11.29 -19.61
CA GLY A 140 31.28 12.14 -18.67
C GLY A 140 30.84 11.99 -17.22
N THR A 141 31.70 12.45 -16.32
CA THR A 141 31.46 12.59 -14.89
C THR A 141 31.26 14.05 -14.53
N TYR A 142 30.30 14.34 -13.66
CA TYR A 142 30.02 15.67 -13.13
C TYR A 142 29.89 15.61 -11.62
N HIS A 143 30.57 16.51 -10.94
CA HIS A 143 30.47 16.69 -9.50
C HIS A 143 30.07 18.13 -9.24
N SER A 144 28.96 18.33 -8.54
CA SER A 144 28.58 19.63 -8.01
C SER A 144 28.85 19.68 -6.52
N ALA A 145 29.72 20.62 -6.12
CA ALA A 145 30.00 20.82 -4.70
C ALA A 145 28.83 21.49 -3.97
N GLU A 146 28.08 22.37 -4.66
CA GLU A 146 26.91 23.08 -4.12
C GLU A 146 25.74 22.14 -3.81
N TYR A 147 25.39 21.27 -4.76
CA TYR A 147 24.26 20.34 -4.61
C TYR A 147 24.66 18.97 -4.05
N HIS A 148 25.95 18.78 -3.74
CA HIS A 148 26.52 17.51 -3.27
C HIS A 148 26.16 16.31 -4.16
N LEU A 149 26.04 16.55 -5.47
CA LEU A 149 25.67 15.53 -6.44
C LEU A 149 26.89 15.04 -7.23
N LEU A 150 26.87 13.76 -7.58
CA LEU A 150 27.82 13.13 -8.49
C LEU A 150 27.02 12.40 -9.57
N TYR A 151 27.28 12.74 -10.82
CA TYR A 151 26.71 12.06 -11.97
C TYR A 151 27.81 11.40 -12.79
N GLN A 152 27.56 10.17 -13.23
CA GLN A 152 28.37 9.48 -14.22
C GLN A 152 27.45 8.88 -15.27
N GLY A 153 27.57 9.33 -16.52
CA GLY A 153 26.68 8.83 -17.55
C GLY A 153 26.78 9.57 -18.86
N SER A 154 25.68 9.53 -19.59
CA SER A 154 25.54 10.05 -20.93
C SER A 154 25.01 11.49 -20.92
N TRP A 155 25.49 12.31 -21.85
CA TRP A 155 25.23 13.73 -21.97
C TRP A 155 24.80 14.08 -23.39
N LEU A 156 23.88 15.01 -23.51
CA LEU A 156 23.45 15.60 -24.78
C LEU A 156 23.13 17.08 -24.56
N ASP A 157 23.80 17.95 -25.32
CA ASP A 157 23.60 19.40 -25.31
C ASP A 157 23.57 20.00 -23.89
N ASP A 158 24.61 19.68 -23.10
CA ASP A 158 24.76 20.08 -21.69
C ASP A 158 23.75 19.49 -20.69
N LYS A 159 22.90 18.56 -21.12
CA LYS A 159 21.91 17.90 -20.26
C LYS A 159 22.26 16.43 -20.01
N LEU A 160 21.88 15.92 -18.84
CA LEU A 160 21.87 14.48 -18.57
C LEU A 160 20.90 13.82 -19.55
N HIS A 161 21.37 12.82 -20.30
CA HIS A 161 20.57 12.18 -21.34
C HIS A 161 21.06 10.76 -21.60
N GLY A 162 20.15 9.79 -21.74
CA GLY A 162 20.51 8.38 -21.89
C GLY A 162 20.85 7.74 -20.55
N LYS A 163 21.72 6.73 -20.54
CA LYS A 163 22.01 5.95 -19.32
C LYS A 163 23.02 6.65 -18.42
N GLY A 164 22.78 6.60 -17.11
CA GLY A 164 23.70 7.11 -16.10
C GLY A 164 23.40 6.65 -14.68
N GLU A 165 24.32 6.97 -13.78
CA GLU A 165 24.23 6.86 -12.33
C GLU A 165 24.30 8.27 -11.73
N LEU A 166 23.32 8.61 -10.89
CA LEU A 166 23.25 9.87 -10.15
C LEU A 166 23.28 9.54 -8.66
N VAL A 167 24.21 10.15 -7.94
CA VAL A 167 24.31 10.11 -6.48
C VAL A 167 23.96 11.50 -5.97
N GLU A 168 22.93 11.59 -5.15
CA GLU A 168 22.43 12.83 -4.54
C GLU A 168 22.27 12.65 -3.02
N PRO A 169 22.08 13.73 -2.24
CA PRO A 169 21.90 13.64 -0.79
C PRO A 169 20.78 12.68 -0.34
N GLU A 170 19.77 12.48 -1.18
CA GLU A 170 18.59 11.66 -0.92
C GLU A 170 18.81 10.18 -1.26
N GLY A 171 19.73 9.85 -2.17
CA GLY A 171 19.98 8.47 -2.57
C GLY A 171 20.81 8.30 -3.84
N VAL A 172 20.65 7.14 -4.46
CA VAL A 172 21.34 6.77 -5.71
C VAL A 172 20.32 6.32 -6.74
N TYR A 173 20.31 6.98 -7.89
CA TYR A 173 19.56 6.56 -9.06
C TYR A 173 20.47 5.95 -10.12
N THR A 174 20.07 4.80 -10.67
CA THR A 174 20.70 4.18 -11.83
C THR A 174 19.64 3.92 -12.88
N GLY A 175 19.73 4.55 -14.04
CA GLY A 175 18.71 4.42 -15.07
C GLY A 175 18.90 5.35 -16.25
N GLU A 176 17.79 5.63 -16.92
CA GLU A 176 17.75 6.51 -18.07
C GLU A 176 17.38 7.97 -17.67
N PHE A 177 17.83 8.91 -18.48
CA PHE A 177 17.63 10.34 -18.32
C PHE A 177 17.18 10.96 -19.64
N VAL A 178 16.31 11.95 -19.57
CA VAL A 178 15.94 12.80 -20.71
C VAL A 178 15.88 14.24 -20.23
N GLU A 179 16.72 15.10 -20.80
CA GLU A 179 16.76 16.54 -20.49
C GLU A 179 16.90 16.84 -18.99
N ASN A 180 17.88 16.22 -18.32
CA ASN A 180 18.13 16.30 -16.87
C ASN A 180 17.10 15.61 -15.97
N ALA A 181 16.00 15.07 -16.51
CA ALA A 181 15.00 14.37 -15.71
C ALA A 181 15.19 12.86 -15.76
N LEU A 182 14.89 12.18 -14.63
CA LEU A 182 14.78 10.71 -14.59
C LEU A 182 13.69 10.28 -15.57
N HIS A 183 14.00 9.32 -16.44
CA HIS A 183 13.10 8.89 -17.50
C HIS A 183 13.34 7.42 -17.84
N GLY A 184 12.40 6.77 -18.52
CA GLY A 184 12.55 5.38 -18.95
C GLY A 184 12.63 4.43 -17.76
N TYR A 185 13.38 3.34 -17.88
CA TYR A 185 13.51 2.38 -16.79
C TYR A 185 14.69 2.73 -15.87
N GLY A 186 14.46 2.69 -14.55
CA GLY A 186 15.49 3.02 -13.57
C GLY A 186 15.23 2.47 -12.18
N GLU A 187 16.30 2.39 -11.39
CA GLU A 187 16.30 1.96 -9.99
C GLU A 187 16.80 3.12 -9.10
N TYR A 188 16.00 3.50 -8.11
CA TYR A 188 16.35 4.52 -7.13
C TYR A 188 16.40 3.88 -5.74
N VAL A 189 17.57 3.94 -5.11
CA VAL A 189 17.82 3.49 -3.74
C VAL A 189 17.90 4.72 -2.84
N TYR A 190 16.89 4.91 -2.01
CA TYR A 190 16.83 6.04 -1.07
C TYR A 190 17.64 5.75 0.20
N ASN A 191 18.22 6.79 0.79
CA ASN A 191 19.02 6.68 2.00
C ASN A 191 18.20 6.29 3.24
N ASP A 192 16.88 6.47 3.22
CA ASP A 192 15.95 6.02 4.26
C ASP A 192 15.54 4.54 4.15
N GLY A 193 16.03 3.85 3.11
CA GLY A 193 15.79 2.42 2.87
C GLY A 193 14.63 2.12 1.92
N HIS A 194 13.96 3.13 1.37
CA HIS A 194 13.05 2.90 0.24
C HIS A 194 13.83 2.51 -1.02
N VAL A 195 13.23 1.65 -1.85
CA VAL A 195 13.77 1.34 -3.18
C VAL A 195 12.63 1.34 -4.19
N TYR A 196 12.78 2.09 -5.28
CA TYR A 196 11.88 2.00 -6.43
C TYR A 196 12.62 1.45 -7.64
N LYS A 197 11.97 0.54 -8.36
CA LYS A 197 12.48 -0.03 -9.62
C LYS A 197 11.35 -0.12 -10.63
N GLY A 198 11.45 0.65 -11.71
CA GLY A 198 10.37 0.70 -12.69
C GLY A 198 10.52 1.84 -13.66
N ASP A 199 9.38 2.20 -14.24
CA ASP A 199 9.24 3.22 -15.25
C ASP A 199 9.16 4.63 -14.63
N TRP A 200 9.88 5.57 -15.25
CA TRP A 200 9.99 6.95 -14.86
C TRP A 200 9.59 7.87 -16.01
N VAL A 201 8.83 8.91 -15.69
CA VAL A 201 8.49 9.98 -16.62
C VAL A 201 8.71 11.31 -15.92
N SER A 202 9.71 12.06 -16.38
CA SER A 202 10.01 13.42 -15.91
C SER A 202 10.21 13.49 -14.39
N GLY A 203 10.96 12.54 -13.83
CA GLY A 203 11.26 12.48 -12.40
C GLY A 203 10.18 11.82 -11.52
N LEU A 204 9.07 11.37 -12.09
CA LEU A 204 7.98 10.72 -11.34
C LEU A 204 7.86 9.24 -11.71
N TYR A 205 7.49 8.41 -10.74
CA TYR A 205 7.09 7.03 -10.99
C TYR A 205 5.85 7.01 -11.90
N GLU A 206 5.92 6.37 -13.05
CA GLU A 206 4.82 6.32 -14.00
C GLU A 206 4.98 5.12 -14.95
N GLY A 207 3.93 4.29 -15.07
CA GLY A 207 4.02 3.01 -15.79
C GLY A 207 4.04 1.85 -14.81
N ASN A 208 4.87 0.83 -15.04
CA ASN A 208 4.97 -0.33 -14.14
C ASN A 208 6.20 -0.20 -13.25
N GLY A 209 6.06 -0.61 -11.99
CA GLY A 209 7.18 -0.56 -11.06
C GLY A 209 6.96 -1.34 -9.78
N THR A 210 8.08 -1.64 -9.14
CA THR A 210 8.16 -2.27 -7.84
C THR A 210 8.73 -1.27 -6.82
N TYR A 211 8.04 -1.10 -5.71
CA TYR A 211 8.47 -0.27 -4.59
C TYR A 211 8.66 -1.12 -3.34
N PHE A 212 9.83 -1.03 -2.74
CA PHE A 212 10.18 -1.69 -1.49
C PHE A 212 10.19 -0.67 -0.36
N TYR A 213 9.52 -1.00 0.74
CA TYR A 213 9.45 -0.17 1.94
C TYR A 213 10.50 -0.65 2.96
N PRO A 214 11.07 0.25 3.79
CA PRO A 214 11.96 -0.09 4.90
C PRO A 214 11.36 -1.12 5.87
N SER A 215 10.02 -1.12 6.00
CA SER A 215 9.27 -2.07 6.82
C SER A 215 9.30 -3.53 6.31
N GLY A 216 9.85 -3.80 5.13
CA GLY A 216 9.77 -5.10 4.45
C GLY A 216 8.52 -5.28 3.57
N ALA A 217 7.56 -4.37 3.63
CA ALA A 217 6.44 -4.32 2.68
C ALA A 217 6.93 -4.08 1.24
N LYS A 218 6.15 -4.53 0.26
CA LYS A 218 6.43 -4.39 -1.17
C LYS A 218 5.15 -4.03 -1.93
N TYR A 219 5.24 -3.16 -2.91
CA TYR A 219 4.21 -2.95 -3.93
C TYR A 219 4.77 -3.31 -5.31
N GLU A 220 3.99 -3.97 -6.15
CA GLU A 220 4.31 -4.24 -7.55
C GLU A 220 3.06 -4.00 -8.39
N GLY A 221 3.13 -3.09 -9.35
CA GLY A 221 1.98 -2.75 -10.17
C GLY A 221 2.14 -1.45 -10.93
N GLY A 222 1.00 -0.87 -11.29
CA GLY A 222 0.94 0.39 -12.01
C GLY A 222 1.17 1.62 -11.11
N TRP A 223 1.77 2.64 -11.71
CA TRP A 223 2.10 3.92 -11.12
C TRP A 223 1.61 5.04 -12.02
N LEU A 224 1.09 6.10 -11.41
CA LEU A 224 0.70 7.32 -12.10
C LEU A 224 1.07 8.53 -11.24
N ARG A 225 1.97 9.38 -11.74
CA ARG A 225 2.44 10.59 -11.06
C ARG A 225 2.89 10.33 -9.62
N GLY A 226 3.72 9.30 -9.43
CA GLY A 226 4.28 8.96 -8.12
C GLY A 226 3.34 8.21 -7.18
N ARG A 227 2.15 7.77 -7.62
CA ARG A 227 1.19 7.03 -6.78
C ARG A 227 0.80 5.72 -7.42
N GLU A 228 0.56 4.70 -6.58
CA GLU A 228 -0.01 3.41 -6.99
C GLU A 228 -1.34 3.63 -7.73
N HIS A 229 -1.46 3.06 -8.92
CA HIS A 229 -2.62 3.27 -9.81
C HIS A 229 -2.81 2.09 -10.77
N GLY A 230 -4.05 1.76 -11.11
CA GLY A 230 -4.34 0.63 -12.01
C GLY A 230 -4.23 -0.70 -11.26
N ARG A 231 -3.69 -1.74 -11.89
CA ARG A 231 -3.60 -3.07 -11.25
C ARG A 231 -2.27 -3.21 -10.51
N GLY A 232 -2.33 -3.80 -9.32
CA GLY A 232 -1.13 -4.03 -8.52
C GLY A 232 -1.35 -4.97 -7.34
N THR A 233 -0.24 -5.47 -6.83
CA THR A 233 -0.17 -6.32 -5.65
C THR A 233 0.64 -5.62 -4.58
N ARG A 234 0.10 -5.57 -3.36
CA ARG A 234 0.81 -5.08 -2.18
C ARG A 234 0.97 -6.20 -1.17
N TRP A 235 2.21 -6.48 -0.81
CA TRP A 235 2.58 -7.32 0.32
C TRP A 235 2.88 -6.43 1.50
N PHE A 236 2.20 -6.67 2.61
CA PHE A 236 2.39 -5.94 3.85
C PHE A 236 3.45 -6.63 4.71
N SER A 237 4.09 -5.87 5.60
CA SER A 237 5.12 -6.37 6.53
C SER A 237 4.60 -7.44 7.50
N ASN A 238 3.29 -7.47 7.76
CA ASN A 238 2.63 -8.49 8.59
C ASN A 238 2.29 -9.78 7.82
N GLY A 239 2.64 -9.87 6.53
CA GLY A 239 2.33 -11.02 5.67
C GLY A 239 0.96 -10.97 4.99
N ASP A 240 0.17 -9.93 5.23
CA ASP A 240 -1.08 -9.72 4.48
C ASP A 240 -0.75 -9.38 3.02
N VAL A 241 -1.68 -9.68 2.11
CA VAL A 241 -1.53 -9.41 0.68
C VAL A 241 -2.82 -8.85 0.11
N TYR A 242 -2.72 -7.71 -0.58
CA TYR A 242 -3.80 -7.18 -1.43
C TYR A 242 -3.43 -7.33 -2.89
N ILE A 243 -4.34 -7.88 -3.70
CA ILE A 243 -4.21 -7.99 -5.16
C ILE A 243 -5.45 -7.36 -5.77
N GLY A 244 -5.31 -6.29 -6.56
CA GLY A 244 -6.48 -5.65 -7.13
C GLY A 244 -6.19 -4.35 -7.86
N GLU A 245 -7.25 -3.57 -8.00
CA GLU A 245 -7.21 -2.24 -8.59
C GLU A 245 -6.84 -1.18 -7.52
N TRP A 246 -6.15 -0.14 -7.98
CA TRP A 246 -5.58 0.94 -7.19
C TRP A 246 -5.92 2.27 -7.82
N MET A 247 -6.22 3.26 -6.97
CA MET A 247 -6.46 4.62 -7.39
C MET A 247 -5.86 5.58 -6.37
N HIS A 248 -4.85 6.35 -6.81
CA HIS A 248 -4.17 7.38 -6.01
C HIS A 248 -3.56 6.85 -4.69
N GLY A 249 -2.95 5.66 -4.73
CA GLY A 249 -2.32 5.07 -3.54
C GLY A 249 -3.27 4.26 -2.65
N MET A 250 -4.51 4.04 -3.08
CA MET A 250 -5.52 3.32 -2.29
C MET A 250 -6.18 2.19 -3.08
N PRO A 251 -6.52 1.06 -2.44
CA PRO A 251 -7.39 0.04 -3.02
C PRO A 251 -8.68 0.63 -3.59
N HIS A 252 -9.03 0.26 -4.81
CA HIS A 252 -10.22 0.73 -5.50
C HIS A 252 -10.72 -0.36 -6.45
N GLY A 253 -11.96 -0.29 -6.92
CA GLY A 253 -12.47 -1.21 -7.92
C GLY A 253 -12.53 -2.65 -7.40
N HIS A 254 -12.13 -3.64 -8.19
CA HIS A 254 -12.16 -5.05 -7.74
C HIS A 254 -10.81 -5.48 -7.18
N GLY A 255 -10.83 -6.20 -6.06
CA GLY A 255 -9.62 -6.74 -5.45
C GLY A 255 -9.87 -7.84 -4.43
N SER A 256 -8.81 -8.56 -4.12
CA SER A 256 -8.74 -9.62 -3.12
C SER A 256 -7.71 -9.27 -2.07
N PHE A 257 -8.12 -9.31 -0.81
CA PHE A 257 -7.27 -9.17 0.36
C PHE A 257 -7.19 -10.52 1.08
N ASN A 258 -5.98 -11.03 1.28
CA ASN A 258 -5.73 -12.21 2.09
C ASN A 258 -4.96 -11.76 3.33
N SER A 259 -5.44 -12.16 4.51
CA SER A 259 -4.77 -11.88 5.76
C SER A 259 -4.38 -13.15 6.49
N THR A 260 -3.18 -13.14 7.05
CA THR A 260 -2.62 -14.26 7.82
C THR A 260 -2.79 -14.09 9.32
N CYS A 261 -3.07 -12.86 9.77
CA CYS A 261 -3.03 -12.48 11.19
C CYS A 261 -4.32 -11.79 11.67
N SER A 262 -5.31 -11.61 10.80
CA SER A 262 -6.53 -10.87 11.12
C SER A 262 -7.79 -11.75 11.08
N THR A 263 -8.87 -11.25 11.68
CA THR A 263 -10.16 -11.94 11.77
C THR A 263 -10.78 -12.22 10.39
N ALA A 264 -10.48 -11.39 9.39
CA ALA A 264 -10.93 -11.56 8.01
C ALA A 264 -9.83 -12.25 7.19
N ALA A 265 -9.87 -13.58 7.12
CA ALA A 265 -8.85 -14.39 6.46
C ALA A 265 -8.76 -14.11 4.94
N ARG A 266 -9.92 -13.95 4.27
CA ARG A 266 -9.96 -13.64 2.85
C ARG A 266 -11.17 -12.79 2.50
N VAL A 267 -10.94 -11.71 1.77
CA VAL A 267 -11.97 -10.80 1.30
C VAL A 267 -11.80 -10.59 -0.19
N THR A 268 -12.85 -10.80 -0.97
CA THR A 268 -12.82 -10.60 -2.43
C THR A 268 -14.06 -9.83 -2.85
N GLY A 269 -13.88 -8.73 -3.58
CA GLY A 269 -15.01 -7.95 -4.09
C GLY A 269 -14.64 -6.52 -4.40
N GLN A 270 -15.61 -5.63 -4.24
CA GLN A 270 -15.49 -4.22 -4.56
C GLN A 270 -14.89 -3.39 -3.42
N TRP A 271 -14.01 -2.45 -3.79
CA TRP A 271 -13.27 -1.55 -2.92
C TRP A 271 -13.47 -0.12 -3.39
N ARG A 272 -13.51 0.82 -2.44
CA ARG A 272 -13.61 2.24 -2.73
C ARG A 272 -12.75 3.02 -1.75
N TYR A 273 -11.64 3.56 -2.26
CA TYR A 273 -10.69 4.38 -1.50
C TYR A 273 -10.24 3.70 -0.21
N GLY A 274 -9.74 2.47 -0.33
CA GLY A 274 -9.17 1.68 0.76
C GLY A 274 -10.18 0.94 1.63
N SER A 275 -11.48 1.20 1.50
CA SER A 275 -12.51 0.49 2.26
C SER A 275 -13.31 -0.46 1.37
N LEU A 276 -13.71 -1.61 1.94
CA LEU A 276 -14.61 -2.54 1.26
C LEU A 276 -15.98 -1.89 1.05
N HIS A 277 -16.51 -1.98 -0.16
CA HIS A 277 -17.73 -1.27 -0.55
C HIS A 277 -18.40 -1.98 -1.72
N GLY A 278 -19.73 -2.06 -1.76
CA GLY A 278 -20.46 -2.76 -2.82
C GLY A 278 -20.47 -4.27 -2.58
N ALA A 279 -20.59 -5.07 -3.64
CA ALA A 279 -20.69 -6.52 -3.49
C ALA A 279 -19.33 -7.15 -3.16
N ALA A 280 -19.27 -7.94 -2.09
CA ALA A 280 -18.08 -8.69 -1.72
C ALA A 280 -18.38 -9.94 -0.88
N THR A 281 -17.43 -10.87 -0.93
CA THR A 281 -17.38 -12.08 -0.12
C THR A 281 -16.25 -11.95 0.90
N CYS A 282 -16.56 -12.15 2.18
CA CYS A 282 -15.59 -12.21 3.26
C CYS A 282 -15.66 -13.57 3.95
N VAL A 283 -14.53 -14.26 4.02
CA VAL A 283 -14.33 -15.49 4.78
C VAL A 283 -13.51 -15.12 6.01
N PHE A 284 -14.05 -15.43 7.19
CA PHE A 284 -13.43 -15.17 8.48
C PHE A 284 -12.57 -16.34 8.92
N ALA A 285 -11.64 -16.08 9.85
CA ALA A 285 -10.71 -17.08 10.37
C ALA A 285 -11.42 -18.22 11.14
N ASP A 286 -12.61 -17.97 11.69
CA ASP A 286 -13.44 -18.98 12.35
C ASP A 286 -14.24 -19.86 11.36
N GLY A 287 -14.05 -19.65 10.05
CA GLY A 287 -14.77 -20.36 8.99
C GLY A 287 -16.16 -19.79 8.69
N SER A 288 -16.65 -18.82 9.47
CA SER A 288 -17.85 -18.08 9.11
C SER A 288 -17.58 -17.25 7.85
N HIS A 289 -18.62 -16.93 7.08
CA HIS A 289 -18.46 -16.10 5.90
C HIS A 289 -19.71 -15.28 5.60
N TYR A 290 -19.48 -14.12 4.99
CA TYR A 290 -20.53 -13.21 4.54
C TYR A 290 -20.41 -12.99 3.03
N VAL A 291 -21.53 -13.10 2.33
CA VAL A 291 -21.67 -12.75 0.91
C VAL A 291 -22.78 -11.73 0.80
N GLY A 292 -22.47 -10.52 0.35
CA GLY A 292 -23.49 -9.49 0.24
C GLY A 292 -22.92 -8.11 -0.07
N GLU A 293 -23.73 -7.11 0.20
CA GLU A 293 -23.36 -5.71 0.03
C GLU A 293 -22.60 -5.16 1.24
N TRP A 294 -21.69 -4.25 0.96
CA TRP A 294 -20.83 -3.61 1.95
C TRP A 294 -20.87 -2.10 1.81
N GLN A 295 -20.81 -1.41 2.93
CA GLN A 295 -20.67 0.04 2.94
C GLN A 295 -19.64 0.44 3.98
N ARG A 296 -18.53 1.01 3.52
CA ARG A 296 -17.40 1.44 4.38
C ARG A 296 -16.98 0.33 5.34
N GLY A 297 -16.78 -0.89 4.82
CA GLY A 297 -16.33 -2.02 5.61
C GLY A 297 -17.34 -2.68 6.54
N ARG A 298 -18.63 -2.31 6.47
CA ARG A 298 -19.69 -2.95 7.26
C ARG A 298 -20.64 -3.69 6.34
N PHE A 299 -21.21 -4.79 6.84
CA PHE A 299 -22.34 -5.44 6.17
C PHE A 299 -23.46 -4.42 5.98
N HIS A 300 -23.98 -4.36 4.76
CA HIS A 300 -25.02 -3.42 4.36
C HIS A 300 -25.90 -4.06 3.31
N GLY A 301 -27.02 -3.42 2.95
CA GLY A 301 -27.89 -3.91 1.86
C GLY A 301 -28.32 -5.36 2.07
N ARG A 302 -28.45 -6.13 0.99
CA ARG A 302 -28.79 -7.57 1.10
C ARG A 302 -27.53 -8.42 1.24
N GLY A 303 -27.61 -9.45 2.08
CA GLY A 303 -26.54 -10.44 2.19
C GLY A 303 -26.92 -11.69 2.95
N THR A 304 -26.03 -12.67 2.89
CA THR A 304 -26.10 -13.93 3.61
C THR A 304 -24.86 -14.07 4.49
N TYR A 305 -25.08 -14.32 5.78
CA TYR A 305 -24.03 -14.66 6.74
C TYR A 305 -24.21 -16.11 7.20
N GLU A 306 -23.15 -16.91 7.07
CA GLU A 306 -23.13 -18.31 7.48
C GLU A 306 -22.07 -18.55 8.55
N VAL A 307 -22.42 -19.28 9.60
CA VAL A 307 -21.53 -19.66 10.70
C VAL A 307 -21.56 -21.17 10.86
N PRO A 308 -20.40 -21.86 10.74
CA PRO A 308 -20.32 -23.29 11.01
C PRO A 308 -20.52 -23.60 12.49
N CYS A 309 -21.34 -24.61 12.79
CA CYS A 309 -21.55 -25.11 14.14
C CYS A 309 -20.66 -26.33 14.42
N ALA A 310 -20.36 -26.60 15.69
CA ALA A 310 -19.53 -27.73 16.11
C ALA A 310 -20.10 -29.11 15.72
N ASN A 311 -21.41 -29.19 15.48
CA ASN A 311 -22.10 -30.41 15.05
C ASN A 311 -22.10 -30.60 13.52
N GLY A 312 -21.43 -29.73 12.75
CA GLY A 312 -21.39 -29.76 11.29
C GLY A 312 -22.60 -29.14 10.59
N GLU A 313 -23.62 -28.67 11.32
CA GLU A 313 -24.72 -27.88 10.76
C GLU A 313 -24.31 -26.40 10.60
N LEU A 314 -25.05 -25.63 9.80
CA LEU A 314 -24.81 -24.20 9.56
C LEU A 314 -25.89 -23.37 10.23
N GLN A 315 -25.49 -22.32 10.94
CA GLN A 315 -26.36 -21.19 11.19
C GLN A 315 -26.28 -20.25 10.00
N ARG A 316 -27.42 -19.78 9.50
CA ARG A 316 -27.50 -18.87 8.36
C ARG A 316 -28.46 -17.74 8.66
N TYR A 317 -28.10 -16.53 8.25
CA TYR A 317 -29.03 -15.43 8.09
C TYR A 317 -28.97 -14.93 6.65
N THR A 318 -30.12 -14.75 6.00
CA THR A 318 -30.25 -14.11 4.69
C THR A 318 -31.24 -12.97 4.81
N GLY A 319 -30.82 -11.74 4.57
CA GLY A 319 -31.69 -10.58 4.74
C GLY A 319 -30.97 -9.28 4.56
N VAL A 320 -31.61 -8.21 5.04
CA VAL A 320 -31.06 -6.86 4.96
C VAL A 320 -30.15 -6.58 6.17
N TYR A 321 -29.08 -5.84 5.91
CA TYR A 321 -28.12 -5.36 6.90
C TYR A 321 -28.02 -3.84 6.86
N ALA A 322 -27.88 -3.22 8.03
CA ALA A 322 -27.60 -1.80 8.18
C ALA A 322 -26.50 -1.60 9.23
N ASN A 323 -25.42 -0.93 8.84
CA ASN A 323 -24.27 -0.64 9.72
C ASN A 323 -23.70 -1.89 10.42
N GLY A 324 -23.63 -3.02 9.72
CA GLY A 324 -23.09 -4.26 10.27
C GLY A 324 -24.06 -5.04 11.16
N LYS A 325 -25.35 -4.66 11.21
CA LYS A 325 -26.37 -5.35 11.99
C LYS A 325 -27.52 -5.79 11.11
N ARG A 326 -28.18 -6.90 11.45
CA ARG A 326 -29.41 -7.35 10.79
C ARG A 326 -30.48 -6.28 10.96
N HIS A 327 -31.15 -5.95 9.86
CA HIS A 327 -32.14 -4.87 9.81
C HIS A 327 -33.14 -5.12 8.69
N GLY A 328 -34.39 -4.72 8.84
CA GLY A 328 -35.43 -5.00 7.85
C GLY A 328 -35.79 -6.49 7.77
N TYR A 329 -36.37 -6.92 6.66
CA TYR A 329 -36.83 -8.30 6.50
C TYR A 329 -35.67 -9.29 6.26
N GLY A 330 -35.72 -10.45 6.91
CA GLY A 330 -34.76 -11.53 6.70
C GLY A 330 -35.16 -12.86 7.33
N GLU A 331 -34.49 -13.91 6.86
CA GLU A 331 -34.63 -15.29 7.32
C GLU A 331 -33.38 -15.72 8.09
N TYR A 332 -33.57 -16.28 9.28
CA TYR A 332 -32.55 -16.90 10.11
C TYR A 332 -32.86 -18.38 10.28
N THR A 333 -31.89 -19.26 10.01
CA THR A 333 -32.01 -20.69 10.22
C THR A 333 -30.87 -21.21 11.10
N SER A 334 -31.21 -22.05 12.07
CA SER A 334 -30.27 -22.83 12.87
C SER A 334 -30.71 -24.30 12.91
N SER A 335 -29.94 -25.11 13.64
CA SER A 335 -30.27 -26.51 13.90
C SER A 335 -31.60 -26.73 14.62
N THR A 336 -32.07 -25.74 15.37
CA THR A 336 -33.23 -25.82 16.26
C THR A 336 -34.38 -24.91 15.86
N VAL A 337 -34.10 -23.78 15.20
CA VAL A 337 -35.13 -22.78 14.89
C VAL A 337 -34.97 -22.19 13.50
N SER A 338 -36.08 -21.81 12.88
CA SER A 338 -36.12 -20.92 11.72
C SER A 338 -36.98 -19.71 12.06
N TYR A 339 -36.48 -18.51 11.81
CA TYR A 339 -37.24 -17.27 11.95
C TYR A 339 -37.26 -16.53 10.62
N THR A 340 -38.43 -16.08 10.20
CA THR A 340 -38.60 -15.21 9.03
C THR A 340 -39.41 -14.00 9.44
N GLY A 341 -38.88 -12.79 9.27
CA GLY A 341 -39.58 -11.57 9.69
C GLY A 341 -38.70 -10.34 9.73
N GLU A 342 -39.19 -9.31 10.40
CA GLU A 342 -38.52 -8.03 10.56
C GLU A 342 -37.45 -8.03 11.67
N TRP A 343 -36.34 -7.36 11.39
CA TRP A 343 -35.19 -7.22 12.28
C TRP A 343 -34.85 -5.75 12.49
N VAL A 344 -34.46 -5.39 13.71
CA VAL A 344 -33.89 -4.08 14.04
C VAL A 344 -32.71 -4.28 14.98
N HIS A 345 -31.52 -3.87 14.52
CA HIS A 345 -30.27 -3.91 15.30
C HIS A 345 -29.98 -5.29 15.90
N ASP A 346 -30.02 -6.32 15.05
CA ASP A 346 -29.83 -7.73 15.39
C ASP A 346 -30.93 -8.39 16.23
N LYS A 347 -32.04 -7.69 16.49
CA LYS A 347 -33.18 -8.24 17.24
C LYS A 347 -34.39 -8.41 16.35
N LYS A 348 -35.19 -9.44 16.59
CA LYS A 348 -36.53 -9.58 15.98
C LYS A 348 -37.38 -8.41 16.46
N ASP A 349 -37.91 -7.62 15.54
CA ASP A 349 -38.69 -6.42 15.85
C ASP A 349 -39.63 -6.15 14.67
N GLY A 350 -40.94 -6.26 14.89
CA GLY A 350 -41.96 -6.23 13.84
C GLY A 350 -42.66 -7.58 13.63
N GLU A 351 -43.26 -7.78 12.46
CA GLU A 351 -43.97 -9.03 12.14
C GLU A 351 -43.00 -10.16 11.75
N GLY A 352 -43.29 -11.38 12.22
CA GLY A 352 -42.50 -12.55 11.82
C GLY A 352 -43.04 -13.89 12.31
N SER A 353 -42.48 -14.96 11.73
CA SER A 353 -42.79 -16.35 12.08
C SER A 353 -41.55 -17.06 12.62
N LEU A 354 -41.68 -17.73 13.77
CA LEU A 354 -40.65 -18.58 14.38
C LEU A 354 -41.09 -20.05 14.38
N GLN A 355 -40.39 -20.89 13.64
CA GLN A 355 -40.56 -22.33 13.64
C GLN A 355 -39.50 -23.00 14.53
N VAL A 356 -39.91 -23.94 15.38
CA VAL A 356 -39.01 -24.74 16.23
C VAL A 356 -38.95 -26.18 15.71
N ARG A 357 -37.75 -26.72 15.50
CA ARG A 357 -37.54 -28.11 15.02
C ARG A 357 -38.14 -29.10 16.03
N GLY A 358 -39.04 -29.96 15.53
CA GLY A 358 -39.78 -30.90 16.37
C GLY A 358 -40.93 -30.28 17.19
N GLY A 359 -41.20 -28.98 17.00
CA GLY A 359 -42.31 -28.24 17.60
C GLY A 359 -43.15 -27.52 16.54
N GLY A 360 -43.95 -26.54 16.98
CA GLY A 360 -44.80 -25.73 16.11
C GLY A 360 -44.16 -24.47 15.53
N THR A 361 -44.97 -23.71 14.80
CA THR A 361 -44.64 -22.41 14.23
C THR A 361 -45.46 -21.34 14.92
N TYR A 362 -44.81 -20.32 15.46
CA TYR A 362 -45.47 -19.11 15.99
C TYR A 362 -45.46 -18.01 14.93
N TYR A 363 -46.60 -17.37 14.70
CA TYR A 363 -46.78 -16.19 13.87
C TYR A 363 -47.23 -15.03 14.75
N GLY A 364 -46.53 -13.90 14.72
CA GLY A 364 -46.92 -12.75 15.54
C GLY A 364 -45.96 -11.58 15.45
N ARG A 365 -46.18 -10.59 16.31
CA ARG A 365 -45.31 -9.41 16.42
C ARG A 365 -44.22 -9.63 17.46
N TRP A 366 -43.09 -8.99 17.23
CA TRP A 366 -41.88 -9.07 18.03
C TRP A 366 -41.41 -7.68 18.41
N LYS A 367 -40.86 -7.53 19.61
CA LYS A 367 -40.19 -6.34 20.07
C LYS A 367 -38.90 -6.73 20.77
N ALA A 368 -37.76 -6.38 20.16
CA ALA A 368 -36.44 -6.67 20.72
C ALA A 368 -36.25 -8.14 21.17
N ASP A 369 -36.56 -9.09 20.28
CA ASP A 369 -36.54 -10.56 20.50
C ASP A 369 -37.66 -11.12 21.39
N VAL A 370 -38.56 -10.27 21.88
CA VAL A 370 -39.68 -10.67 22.74
C VAL A 370 -40.98 -10.69 21.93
N PRO A 371 -41.74 -11.80 21.90
CA PRO A 371 -43.09 -11.81 21.33
C PRO A 371 -44.00 -10.81 22.05
N GLU A 372 -44.78 -10.02 21.30
CA GLU A 372 -45.68 -8.99 21.82
C GLU A 372 -47.01 -8.99 21.05
N GLY A 373 -48.12 -8.80 21.76
CA GLY A 373 -49.45 -8.67 21.16
C GLY A 373 -50.08 -10.00 20.74
N GLU A 374 -51.03 -9.95 19.82
CA GLU A 374 -51.73 -11.14 19.34
C GLU A 374 -50.86 -11.95 18.36
N GLY A 375 -50.94 -13.28 18.47
CA GLY A 375 -50.29 -14.20 17.55
C GLY A 375 -50.99 -15.56 17.46
N VAL A 376 -50.51 -16.41 16.57
CA VAL A 376 -51.03 -17.75 16.31
C VAL A 376 -49.89 -18.75 16.41
N TYR A 377 -50.04 -19.76 17.25
CA TYR A 377 -49.15 -20.91 17.31
C TYR A 377 -49.79 -22.12 16.63
N VAL A 378 -49.08 -22.72 15.68
CA VAL A 378 -49.53 -23.90 14.94
C VAL A 378 -48.64 -25.08 15.28
N SER A 379 -49.20 -26.09 15.96
CA SER A 379 -48.47 -27.32 16.33
C SER A 379 -48.21 -28.21 15.10
N THR A 380 -47.04 -28.86 15.06
CA THR A 380 -46.75 -29.94 14.09
C THR A 380 -46.88 -31.34 14.71
N TYR A 381 -47.26 -31.43 15.99
CA TYR A 381 -47.19 -32.65 16.79
C TYR A 381 -48.43 -33.54 16.58
N ARG A 382 -48.64 -34.06 15.37
CA ARG A 382 -49.35 -35.33 15.06
C ARG A 382 -49.57 -35.49 13.56
N LYS A 383 -49.55 -36.75 13.10
CA LYS A 383 -49.93 -37.22 11.76
C LYS A 383 -51.27 -36.57 11.29
N GLY A 384 -51.19 -35.42 10.62
CA GLY A 384 -52.30 -34.82 9.89
C GLY A 384 -53.30 -33.94 10.67
N TYR A 385 -53.04 -33.59 11.94
CA TYR A 385 -53.86 -32.62 12.69
C TYR A 385 -52.99 -31.43 13.11
N HIS A 386 -53.37 -30.23 12.68
CA HIS A 386 -52.78 -28.96 13.11
C HIS A 386 -53.71 -28.34 14.15
N ASP A 387 -53.25 -28.25 15.40
CA ASP A 387 -53.94 -27.44 16.41
C ASP A 387 -53.46 -25.99 16.22
N GLU A 388 -54.36 -25.12 15.77
CA GLU A 388 -54.14 -23.67 15.74
C GLU A 388 -54.56 -23.07 17.08
N ILE A 389 -53.58 -22.58 17.84
CA ILE A 389 -53.79 -21.96 19.14
C ILE A 389 -53.56 -20.47 18.97
N ARG A 390 -54.63 -19.68 19.10
CA ARG A 390 -54.50 -18.22 19.25
C ARG A 390 -53.90 -17.93 20.62
N CYS A 391 -52.90 -17.08 20.67
CA CYS A 391 -52.24 -16.70 21.92
C CYS A 391 -51.99 -15.20 21.96
N GLU A 392 -52.11 -14.62 23.15
CA GLU A 392 -51.70 -13.24 23.40
C GLU A 392 -50.35 -13.29 24.13
N ALA A 393 -49.33 -12.66 23.57
CA ALA A 393 -48.01 -12.54 24.16
C ALA A 393 -47.87 -11.20 24.89
N ARG A 394 -47.51 -11.25 26.17
CA ARG A 394 -47.15 -10.08 26.99
C ARG A 394 -45.83 -10.35 27.70
N ASP A 395 -44.86 -9.46 27.49
CA ASP A 395 -43.51 -9.55 28.08
C ASP A 395 -42.82 -10.91 27.83
N GLY A 396 -43.04 -11.50 26.64
CA GLY A 396 -42.45 -12.80 26.26
C GLY A 396 -43.12 -14.01 26.92
N THR A 397 -44.17 -13.78 27.70
CA THR A 397 -45.04 -14.82 28.22
C THR A 397 -46.30 -14.90 27.40
N PHE A 398 -46.70 -16.12 27.06
CA PHE A 398 -47.92 -16.36 26.32
C PHE A 398 -49.04 -16.67 27.31
N THR A 399 -50.05 -15.80 27.36
CA THR A 399 -51.31 -16.11 28.03
C THR A 399 -52.13 -17.02 27.11
N LEU A 400 -52.50 -18.20 27.62
CA LEU A 400 -53.44 -19.10 26.95
C LEU A 400 -54.75 -18.35 26.69
N CYS A 401 -55.10 -18.13 25.42
CA CYS A 401 -56.49 -17.86 25.07
C CYS A 401 -57.24 -19.18 25.31
N ALA A 402 -57.90 -19.26 26.45
CA ALA A 402 -58.87 -20.29 26.71
C ALA A 402 -60.00 -20.15 25.68
N ASP A 403 -60.13 -21.10 24.77
CA ASP A 403 -61.45 -21.69 24.57
C ASP A 403 -61.39 -23.14 24.07
N GLN A 404 -62.11 -23.99 24.82
CA GLN A 404 -62.51 -25.37 24.53
C GLN A 404 -61.47 -26.51 24.72
N GLY A 405 -61.37 -26.96 25.97
CA GLY A 405 -61.59 -28.38 26.27
C GLY A 405 -60.40 -29.33 26.39
N ILE A 406 -59.19 -28.98 25.93
CA ILE A 406 -58.03 -29.88 26.08
C ILE A 406 -56.82 -29.09 26.58
N GLN A 407 -56.69 -29.07 27.92
CA GLN A 407 -55.44 -28.70 28.57
C GLN A 407 -54.35 -29.71 28.23
N GLN A 408 -53.47 -29.39 27.28
CA GLN A 408 -52.11 -29.89 27.33
C GLN A 408 -51.14 -28.72 27.16
N ARG A 409 -50.33 -28.53 28.21
CA ARG A 409 -49.23 -27.57 28.31
C ARG A 409 -48.30 -27.70 27.10
N VAL A 410 -48.43 -26.83 26.12
CA VAL A 410 -47.29 -26.49 25.26
C VAL A 410 -46.36 -25.66 26.14
N ASP A 411 -45.16 -26.16 26.40
CA ASP A 411 -44.16 -25.45 27.20
C ASP A 411 -43.61 -24.27 26.39
N MET A 412 -44.38 -23.18 26.35
CA MET A 412 -44.07 -21.97 25.58
C MET A 412 -42.83 -21.24 26.11
N ARG A 413 -42.21 -21.72 27.20
CA ARG A 413 -40.89 -21.29 27.68
C ARG A 413 -39.76 -21.56 26.69
N LEU A 414 -39.96 -22.44 25.70
CA LEU A 414 -39.01 -22.71 24.62
C LEU A 414 -38.94 -21.60 23.56
N LEU A 415 -39.97 -20.74 23.46
CA LEU A 415 -40.00 -19.64 22.49
C LEU A 415 -39.32 -18.35 23.02
N GLY A 416 -39.06 -18.28 24.33
CA GLY A 416 -38.53 -17.10 25.02
C GLY A 416 -37.07 -17.22 25.50
N ARG A 417 -36.27 -18.15 24.96
CA ARG A 417 -34.83 -18.26 25.25
C ARG A 417 -33.97 -18.08 24.00
#